data_AF-A0A6J4RRL5-F1
#
_entry.id   AF-A0A6J4RRL5-F1
#
_cell.length_a   1.000
_cell.length_b   1.000
_cell.length_c   1.000
_cell.angle_alpha   90.00
_cell.angle_beta   90.00
_cell.angle_gamma   90.00
#
_symmetry.space_group_name_H-M   'P 1'
#
loop_
_entity.id
_entity.type
_entity.pdbx_description
1 polymer ?
#
loop_
_entity_poly.entity_id
_entity_poly.type
_entity_poly.pdbx_seq_one_letter_code
_entity_poly.pdbx_strand_id
1 'polypeptide(L)'
;MTDVLTDATAPRFRRPADESVDAGDGLLSPVARLEALCDPGSLTLLRSDVRSARMGGKSRAGDGVVTGTGRVDGRPVFCYAQDPSYLGGSLGEAHADSIVRVLQLAGRAGA
;
A
#
# COMPACT_ATOMS: atom_id res chain seq x y z
N MET A 1 2.50 31.06 10.94
CA MET A 1 2.36 29.75 11.59
C MET A 1 1.13 29.12 10.98
N THR A 2 1.30 28.59 9.76
CA THR A 2 0.18 28.24 8.88
C THR A 2 0.09 26.73 8.83
N ASP A 3 -1.11 26.25 9.13
CA ASP A 3 -1.48 24.87 9.37
C ASP A 3 -1.08 23.95 8.19
N VAL A 4 -0.23 22.96 8.47
CA VAL A 4 0.29 21.98 7.50
C VAL A 4 -0.79 20.95 7.11
N LEU A 5 -1.99 21.05 7.69
CA LEU A 5 -3.07 20.07 7.53
C LEU A 5 -4.06 20.38 6.39
N THR A 6 -3.98 21.54 5.73
CA THR A 6 -4.95 21.96 4.69
C THR A 6 -4.40 22.00 3.26
N ASP A 7 -3.24 21.41 3.00
CA ASP A 7 -2.74 21.27 1.63
C ASP A 7 -3.62 20.29 0.84
N ALA A 8 -4.16 20.73 -0.31
CA ALA A 8 -5.01 19.92 -1.20
C ALA A 8 -4.28 18.71 -1.81
N THR A 9 -2.97 18.60 -1.56
CA THR A 9 -2.07 17.50 -1.92
C THR A 9 -1.82 16.51 -0.77
N ALA A 10 -2.41 16.71 0.41
CA ALA A 10 -2.25 15.81 1.56
C ALA A 10 -3.02 14.48 1.37
N PRO A 11 -2.45 13.34 1.80
CA PRO A 11 -2.93 12.02 1.45
C PRO A 11 -4.24 11.69 2.18
N ARG A 12 -5.28 11.37 1.39
CA ARG A 12 -6.56 10.87 1.89
C ARG A 12 -6.43 9.40 2.29
N PHE A 13 -5.72 9.12 3.37
CA PHE A 13 -5.69 7.79 3.95
C PHE A 13 -7.00 7.53 4.72
N ARG A 14 -7.77 6.52 4.28
CA ARG A 14 -8.98 6.07 4.97
C ARG A 14 -8.82 4.63 5.47
N ARG A 15 -9.25 4.35 6.71
CA ARG A 15 -9.39 2.98 7.26
C ARG A 15 -10.50 2.25 6.49
N PRO A 16 -10.35 0.99 6.03
CA PRO A 16 -11.45 0.30 5.35
C PRO A 16 -12.26 -0.52 6.36
N ALA A 17 -13.33 -1.12 5.85
CA ALA A 17 -13.82 -2.38 6.37
C ALA A 17 -12.86 -3.51 5.92
N ASP A 18 -12.59 -4.44 6.83
CA ASP A 18 -12.01 -5.76 6.58
C ASP A 18 -12.48 -6.35 5.23
N GLU A 19 -11.56 -6.48 4.28
CA GLU A 19 -11.67 -7.44 3.17
C GLU A 19 -10.29 -8.10 3.04
N SER A 20 -10.06 -9.17 3.80
CA SER A 20 -9.00 -10.13 3.50
C SER A 20 -9.35 -10.88 2.22
N VAL A 21 -8.61 -10.64 1.14
CA VAL A 21 -8.68 -11.46 -0.07
C VAL A 21 -7.70 -12.61 0.10
N ASP A 22 -8.22 -13.83 0.26
CA ASP A 22 -7.40 -15.03 0.34
C ASP A 22 -6.70 -15.25 -1.01
N ALA A 23 -5.36 -15.21 -1.02
CA ALA A 23 -4.61 -15.73 -2.14
C ALA A 23 -4.77 -17.25 -2.11
N GLY A 24 -5.42 -17.83 -3.13
CA GLY A 24 -5.54 -19.27 -3.25
C GLY A 24 -4.18 -19.98 -3.09
N ASP A 25 -4.23 -21.26 -2.74
CA ASP A 25 -3.09 -22.20 -2.67
C ASP A 25 -2.20 -22.09 -1.42
N GLY A 26 -2.72 -21.53 -0.31
CA GLY A 26 -1.98 -21.42 0.96
C GLY A 26 -0.99 -20.26 1.01
N LEU A 27 -1.09 -19.33 0.06
CA LEU A 27 -0.32 -18.09 0.02
C LEU A 27 -0.94 -17.04 0.94
N LEU A 28 -0.09 -16.29 1.64
CA LEU A 28 -0.54 -15.15 2.43
C LEU A 28 -1.05 -14.02 1.54
N SER A 29 -2.17 -13.41 1.93
CA SER A 29 -2.67 -12.17 1.31
C SER A 29 -1.59 -11.07 1.35
N PRO A 30 -1.65 -10.04 0.48
CA PRO A 30 -0.68 -8.93 0.53
C PRO A 30 -0.56 -8.30 1.92
N VAL A 31 -1.69 -8.09 2.62
CA VAL A 31 -1.71 -7.53 3.97
C VAL A 31 -1.04 -8.50 4.94
N ALA A 32 -1.42 -9.78 4.92
CA ALA A 32 -0.83 -10.78 5.80
C ALA A 32 0.69 -10.97 5.58
N ARG A 33 1.18 -10.78 4.35
CA ARG A 33 2.62 -10.74 4.05
C ARG A 33 3.31 -9.55 4.70
N LEU A 34 2.70 -8.37 4.64
CA LEU A 34 3.25 -7.18 5.30
C LEU A 34 3.20 -7.30 6.83
N GLU A 35 2.15 -7.88 7.38
CA GLU A 35 2.03 -8.16 8.82
C GLU A 35 3.08 -9.17 9.28
N ALA A 36 3.35 -10.21 8.50
CA ALA A 36 4.37 -11.21 8.79
C ALA A 36 5.81 -10.66 8.67
N LEU A 37 6.02 -9.64 7.82
CA LEU A 37 7.32 -8.96 7.67
C LEU A 37 7.61 -8.04 8.86
N CYS A 38 6.60 -7.33 9.35
CA CYS A 38 6.76 -6.29 10.36
C CYS A 38 6.72 -6.85 11.78
N ASP A 39 7.40 -6.16 12.71
CA ASP A 39 7.30 -6.42 14.14
C ASP A 39 5.81 -6.39 14.57
N PRO A 40 5.35 -7.29 15.45
CA PRO A 40 3.94 -7.40 15.82
C PRO A 40 3.31 -6.06 16.22
N GLY A 41 2.20 -5.71 15.56
CA GLY A 41 1.46 -4.46 15.82
C GLY A 41 2.12 -3.18 15.30
N SER A 42 3.25 -3.27 14.58
CA SER A 42 3.94 -2.08 14.04
C SER A 42 3.45 -1.66 12.66
N LEU A 43 2.79 -2.55 11.90
CA LEU A 43 2.32 -2.26 10.54
C LEU A 43 1.22 -1.19 10.55
N THR A 44 1.45 -0.13 9.78
CA THR A 44 0.46 0.87 9.40
C THR A 44 0.29 0.84 7.89
N LEU A 45 -0.91 0.48 7.42
CA LEU A 45 -1.22 0.43 6.00
C LEU A 45 -1.32 1.84 5.41
N LEU A 46 -0.67 2.04 4.26
CA LEU A 46 -0.74 3.25 3.47
C LEU A 46 -1.64 2.97 2.26
N ARG A 47 -2.85 3.52 2.30
CA ARG A 47 -3.86 3.31 1.26
C ARG A 47 -3.64 4.23 0.07
N SER A 48 -3.67 3.65 -1.11
CA SER A 48 -3.73 4.39 -2.36
C SER A 48 -5.15 4.34 -2.91
N ASP A 49 -5.78 5.50 -3.13
CA ASP A 49 -7.03 5.61 -3.88
C ASP A 49 -6.79 5.69 -5.40
N VAL A 50 -5.54 5.54 -5.85
CA VAL A 50 -5.17 5.54 -7.27
C VAL A 50 -5.84 4.36 -7.95
N ARG A 51 -6.43 4.62 -9.11
CA ARG A 51 -7.17 3.64 -9.92
C ARG A 51 -6.71 3.72 -11.36
N SER A 52 -6.61 2.56 -12.01
CA SER A 52 -6.30 2.50 -13.44
C SER A 52 -7.42 3.09 -14.28
N ALA A 53 -7.16 4.23 -14.96
CA ALA A 53 -8.10 4.85 -15.88
C ALA A 53 -8.43 3.93 -17.07
N ARG A 54 -7.46 3.14 -17.54
CA ARG A 54 -7.63 2.18 -18.64
C ARG A 54 -8.57 1.03 -18.30
N MET A 55 -8.67 0.68 -17.01
CA MET A 55 -9.55 -0.39 -16.53
C MET A 55 -10.97 0.09 -16.24
N GLY A 56 -11.22 1.39 -16.20
CA GLY A 56 -12.52 1.99 -15.91
C GLY A 56 -13.16 1.41 -14.65
N GLY A 57 -14.42 0.98 -14.76
CA GLY A 57 -15.19 0.41 -13.64
C GLY A 57 -14.66 -0.92 -13.09
N LYS A 58 -13.69 -1.57 -13.76
CA LYS A 58 -13.04 -2.80 -13.27
C LYS A 58 -11.80 -2.52 -12.41
N SER A 59 -11.39 -1.25 -12.29
CA SER A 59 -10.24 -0.86 -11.48
C SER A 59 -10.50 -1.07 -9.98
N ARG A 60 -9.45 -1.47 -9.26
CA ARG A 60 -9.42 -1.46 -7.78
C ARG A 60 -8.53 -0.32 -7.28
N ALA A 61 -8.84 0.19 -6.09
CA ALA A 61 -7.98 1.17 -5.42
C ALA A 61 -6.62 0.55 -5.11
N GLY A 62 -5.54 1.28 -5.40
CA GLY A 62 -4.17 0.79 -5.32
C GLY A 62 -3.79 -0.18 -6.43
N ASP A 63 -4.69 -0.48 -7.38
CA ASP A 63 -4.44 -1.30 -8.57
C ASP A 63 -3.69 -2.63 -8.28
N GLY A 64 -4.08 -3.31 -7.20
CA GLY A 64 -3.52 -4.60 -6.80
C GLY A 64 -2.17 -4.51 -6.09
N VAL A 65 -1.80 -3.36 -5.51
CA VAL A 65 -0.69 -3.28 -4.56
C VAL A 65 -1.15 -2.69 -3.23
N VAL A 66 -0.69 -3.30 -2.15
CA VAL A 66 -0.83 -2.80 -0.79
C VAL A 66 0.50 -2.19 -0.38
N THR A 67 0.50 -0.99 0.19
CA THR A 67 1.71 -0.35 0.74
C THR A 67 1.54 -0.08 2.23
N GLY A 68 2.65 0.12 2.93
CA GLY A 68 2.66 0.29 4.38
C GLY A 68 3.97 0.84 4.91
N THR A 69 3.96 1.15 6.21
CA THR A 69 5.15 1.43 7.01
C THR A 69 5.06 0.64 8.30
N GLY A 70 6.20 0.28 8.89
CA GLY A 70 6.25 -0.46 10.14
C GLY A 70 7.65 -0.52 10.70
N ARG A 71 7.93 -1.55 11.49
CA ARG A 71 9.27 -1.85 12.00
C ARG A 71 9.71 -3.26 11.64
N VAL A 72 11.01 -3.45 11.45
CA VAL A 72 11.66 -4.76 11.35
C VAL A 72 12.87 -4.72 12.26
N ASP A 73 12.90 -5.59 13.27
CA ASP A 73 13.93 -5.57 14.32
C ASP A 73 14.05 -4.18 14.97
N GLY A 74 12.90 -3.52 15.21
CA GLY A 74 12.82 -2.17 15.76
C GLY A 74 13.18 -1.04 14.80
N ARG A 75 13.70 -1.32 13.60
CA ARG A 75 14.10 -0.31 12.61
C ARG A 75 12.92 0.12 11.74
N PRO A 76 12.72 1.42 11.46
CA PRO A 76 11.62 1.87 10.61
C PRO A 76 11.80 1.34 9.19
N VAL A 77 10.71 0.87 8.59
CA VAL A 77 10.67 0.41 7.20
C VAL A 77 9.45 0.96 6.47
N PHE A 78 9.57 1.03 5.16
CA PHE A 78 8.48 1.23 4.22
C PHE A 78 8.41 0.00 3.32
N CYS A 79 7.20 -0.51 3.09
CA CYS A 79 7.01 -1.79 2.44
C CYS A 79 5.81 -1.76 1.48
N TYR A 80 5.81 -2.69 0.54
CA TYR A 80 4.67 -2.94 -0.33
C TYR A 80 4.59 -4.42 -0.70
N ALA A 81 3.39 -4.89 -1.03
CA ALA A 81 3.12 -6.24 -1.47
C ALA A 81 2.10 -6.21 -2.62
N GLN A 82 2.47 -6.83 -3.75
CA GLN A 82 1.61 -6.97 -4.93
C GLN A 82 0.64 -8.14 -4.76
N ASP A 83 -0.60 -7.99 -5.19
CA ASP A 83 -1.64 -9.01 -5.18
C ASP A 83 -1.66 -9.80 -6.51
N PRO A 84 -1.16 -11.05 -6.54
CA PRO A 84 -1.17 -11.85 -7.76
C PRO A 84 -2.59 -12.22 -8.22
N SER A 85 -3.60 -12.16 -7.35
CA SER A 85 -4.99 -12.43 -7.75
C SER A 85 -5.59 -11.30 -8.60
N TYR A 86 -4.99 -10.11 -8.55
CA TYR A 86 -5.40 -8.97 -9.34
C TYR A 86 -4.53 -8.84 -10.60
N LEU A 87 -5.09 -9.27 -11.74
CA LEU A 87 -4.41 -9.26 -13.05
C LEU A 87 -3.05 -9.99 -13.05
N GLY A 88 -2.92 -11.05 -12.25
CA GLY A 88 -1.66 -11.79 -12.14
C GLY A 88 -0.55 -11.03 -11.41
N GLY A 89 -0.85 -9.90 -10.76
CA GLY A 89 0.16 -9.01 -10.18
C GLY A 89 0.92 -8.19 -11.23
N SER A 90 0.36 -8.00 -12.42
CA SER A 90 1.02 -7.22 -13.49
C SER A 90 1.20 -5.75 -13.10
N LEU A 91 2.35 -5.18 -13.47
CA LEU A 91 2.68 -3.79 -13.18
C LEU A 91 2.08 -2.82 -14.22
N GLY A 92 1.00 -2.14 -13.86
CA GLY A 92 0.42 -1.01 -14.60
C GLY A 92 0.86 0.36 -14.08
N GLU A 93 0.43 1.44 -14.75
CA GLU A 93 0.76 2.82 -14.37
C GLU A 93 0.26 3.18 -12.95
N ALA A 94 -1.00 2.89 -12.64
CA ALA A 94 -1.60 3.15 -11.33
C ALA A 94 -0.97 2.31 -10.20
N HIS A 95 -0.61 1.06 -10.53
CA HIS A 95 0.13 0.17 -9.65
C HIS A 95 1.53 0.75 -9.34
N ALA A 96 2.27 1.15 -10.38
CA ALA A 96 3.59 1.74 -10.25
C ALA A 96 3.58 3.05 -9.45
N ASP A 97 2.59 3.93 -9.66
CA ASP A 97 2.43 5.17 -8.90
C ASP A 97 2.30 4.92 -7.39
N SER A 98 1.53 3.89 -7.00
CA SER A 98 1.39 3.50 -5.59
C SER A 98 2.72 3.04 -4.98
N ILE A 99 3.53 2.29 -5.72
CA ILE A 99 4.87 1.86 -5.31
C ILE A 99 5.83 3.06 -5.22
N VAL A 100 5.88 3.90 -6.25
CA VAL A 100 6.77 5.08 -6.29
C VAL A 100 6.49 6.01 -5.11
N ARG A 101 5.22 6.22 -4.75
CA ARG A 101 4.86 7.04 -3.58
C ARG A 101 5.41 6.49 -2.27
N VAL A 102 5.37 5.18 -2.06
CA VAL A 102 5.93 4.59 -0.82
C VAL A 102 7.45 4.69 -0.79
N LEU A 103 8.11 4.52 -1.94
CA LEU A 103 9.56 4.70 -2.06
C LEU A 103 9.98 6.16 -1.81
N GLN A 104 9.20 7.13 -2.29
CA GLN A 104 9.45 8.54 -2.01
C GLN A 104 9.24 8.90 -0.54
N LEU A 105 8.24 8.29 0.13
CA LEU A 105 8.06 8.45 1.57
C LEU A 105 9.27 7.91 2.35
N ALA A 106 9.79 6.75 1.96
CA ALA A 106 11.00 6.18 2.54
C ALA A 106 12.20 7.13 2.41
N GLY A 107 12.46 7.63 1.20
CA GLY A 107 13.54 8.58 0.95
C GLY A 107 13.43 9.87 1.76
N ARG A 108 12.22 10.40 1.98
CA ARG A 108 12.00 11.57 2.85
C ARG A 108 12.22 11.28 4.33
N ALA A 109 11.94 10.06 4.78
CA ALA A 109 12.13 9.63 6.15
C ALA A 109 13.58 9.23 6.47
N GLY A 110 14.45 9.13 5.46
CA GLY A 110 15.81 8.62 5.62
C GLY A 110 15.86 7.12 5.94
N ALA A 111 14.85 6.38 5.50
CA ALA A 111 14.68 4.94 5.68
C ALA A 111 15.01 4.15 4.41
#